data_AF-A0A285TS22-F1
#
_entry.id   AF-A0A285TS22-F1
#
_cell.length_a   1.000
_cell.length_b   1.000
_cell.length_c   1.000
_cell.angle_alpha   90.00
_cell.angle_beta   90.00
_cell.angle_gamma   90.00
#
_symmetry.space_group_name_H-M   'P 1'
#
loop_
_entity.id
_entity.type
_entity.pdbx_description
1 polymer ?
#
loop_
_entity_poly.entity_id
_entity_poly.type
_entity_poly.pdbx_seq_one_letter_code
_entity_poly.pdbx_strand_id
1 'polypeptide(L)'
;MDQMKERFRNFRRCAEDAPKGTHEAAKQLHETIGATCDRFIAEVMELGLKANKLDLAFVLETALYQYVVNSNSEATLFASAEGFGEAMDGPNRDRILAMTERNQEVLEKIRTMG
;
A
#
# COMPACT_ATOMS: atom_id res chain seq x y z
N MET A 1 17.14 6.31 8.45
CA MET A 1 16.48 6.55 7.14
C MET A 1 15.78 5.29 6.62
N ASP A 2 16.01 4.12 7.22
CA ASP A 2 15.45 2.84 6.73
C ASP A 2 14.06 2.49 7.25
N GLN A 3 13.64 3.01 8.41
CA GLN A 3 12.34 2.68 9.01
C GLN A 3 11.15 3.07 8.13
N MET A 4 11.17 4.25 7.51
CA MET A 4 10.06 4.68 6.64
C MET A 4 9.99 3.87 5.35
N LYS A 5 11.15 3.50 4.78
CA LYS A 5 11.21 2.60 3.62
C LYS A 5 10.60 1.23 3.95
N GLU A 6 10.87 0.73 5.15
CA GLU A 6 10.31 -0.55 5.60
C GLU A 6 8.80 -0.47 5.82
N ARG A 7 8.32 0.58 6.48
CA ARG A 7 6.88 0.85 6.62
C ARG A 7 6.19 0.93 5.26
N PHE A 8 6.80 1.64 4.31
CA PHE A 8 6.26 1.72 2.95
C PHE A 8 6.26 0.36 2.23
N ARG A 9 7.30 -0.47 2.39
CA ARG A 9 7.31 -1.84 1.83
C ARG A 9 6.17 -2.68 2.38
N ASN A 10 5.94 -2.63 3.69
CA ASN A 10 4.86 -3.37 4.33
C ASN A 10 3.50 -2.85 3.85
N PHE A 11 3.31 -1.54 3.82
CA PHE A 11 2.10 -0.93 3.27
C PHE A 11 1.86 -1.36 1.81
N ARG A 12 2.88 -1.29 0.96
CA ARG A 12 2.81 -1.71 -0.45
C ARG A 12 2.43 -3.18 -0.56
N ARG A 13 3.06 -4.05 0.23
CA ARG A 13 2.74 -5.48 0.23
C ARG A 13 1.29 -5.74 0.64
N CYS A 14 0.75 -5.00 1.61
CA CYS A 14 -0.67 -5.06 1.92
C CYS A 14 -1.54 -4.65 0.73
N ALA A 15 -1.19 -3.58 0.03
CA ALA A 15 -1.95 -3.15 -1.14
C ALA A 15 -1.90 -4.17 -2.29
N GLU A 16 -0.74 -4.79 -2.53
CA GLU A 16 -0.53 -5.74 -3.62
C GLU A 16 -1.13 -7.13 -3.33
N ASP A 17 -0.95 -7.65 -2.12
CA ASP A 17 -1.26 -9.05 -1.80
C ASP A 17 -2.61 -9.26 -1.11
N ALA A 18 -3.22 -8.22 -0.50
CA ALA A 18 -4.45 -8.40 0.25
C ALA A 18 -5.60 -8.85 -0.66
N PRO A 19 -6.42 -9.84 -0.25
CA PRO A 19 -7.56 -10.31 -1.05
C PRO A 19 -8.48 -9.19 -1.52
N LYS A 20 -9.12 -9.37 -2.68
CA LYS A 20 -10.10 -8.40 -3.21
C LYS A 20 -11.21 -8.14 -2.19
N GLY A 21 -11.62 -6.87 -2.04
CA GLY A 21 -12.63 -6.46 -1.06
C GLY A 21 -12.06 -6.17 0.33
N THR A 22 -10.75 -6.39 0.55
CA THR A 22 -10.06 -6.12 1.82
C THR A 22 -8.99 -5.05 1.64
N HIS A 23 -8.76 -4.24 2.69
CA HIS A 23 -7.78 -3.15 2.70
C HIS A 23 -7.92 -2.16 1.51
N GLU A 24 -9.14 -1.97 0.99
CA GLU A 24 -9.38 -1.21 -0.26
C GLU A 24 -8.89 0.24 -0.21
N ALA A 25 -8.99 0.90 0.96
CA ALA A 25 -8.44 2.25 1.12
C ALA A 25 -6.90 2.28 0.98
N ALA A 26 -6.20 1.23 1.44
CA ALA A 26 -4.75 1.11 1.27
C ALA A 26 -4.39 0.86 -0.21
N LYS A 27 -5.18 0.03 -0.90
CA LYS A 27 -5.02 -0.22 -2.35
C LYS A 27 -5.20 1.04 -3.17
N GLN A 28 -6.29 1.77 -2.95
CA GLN A 28 -6.57 3.04 -3.63
C GLN A 28 -5.48 4.08 -3.37
N LEU A 29 -5.00 4.17 -2.13
CA LEU A 29 -3.91 5.08 -1.79
C LEU A 29 -2.60 4.67 -2.49
N HIS A 30 -2.28 3.38 -2.52
CA HIS A 30 -1.09 2.87 -3.21
C HIS A 30 -1.13 3.19 -4.71
N GLU A 31 -2.25 2.92 -5.37
CA GLU A 31 -2.48 3.26 -6.79
C GLU A 31 -2.33 4.76 -7.04
N THR A 32 -2.88 5.60 -6.15
CA THR A 32 -2.78 7.06 -6.25
C THR A 32 -1.32 7.54 -6.14
N ILE A 33 -0.56 6.97 -5.20
CA ILE A 33 0.87 7.27 -5.03
C ILE A 33 1.63 6.87 -6.30
N GLY A 34 1.45 5.63 -6.78
CA GLY A 34 2.11 5.12 -7.98
C GLY A 34 1.81 5.97 -9.22
N ALA A 35 0.54 6.25 -9.49
CA ALA A 35 0.12 7.08 -10.63
C ALA A 35 0.66 8.52 -10.55
N THR A 36 0.81 9.06 -9.34
CA THR A 36 1.42 10.38 -9.14
C THR A 36 2.91 10.35 -9.44
N CYS A 37 3.64 9.33 -8.97
CA CYS A 37 5.05 9.14 -9.28
C CYS A 37 5.31 8.91 -10.78
N ASP A 38 4.50 8.09 -11.43
CA ASP A 38 4.61 7.83 -12.86
C ASP A 38 4.42 9.11 -13.68
N ARG A 39 3.42 9.92 -13.34
CA ARG A 39 3.18 11.22 -13.99
C ARG A 39 4.36 12.15 -13.80
N PHE A 40 4.86 12.28 -12.57
CA PHE A 40 6.01 13.12 -12.28
C PHE A 40 7.25 12.68 -13.09
N ILE A 41 7.53 11.38 -13.15
CA ILE A 41 8.65 10.84 -13.93
C ILE A 41 8.48 11.15 -15.43
N ALA A 42 7.26 11.01 -15.96
CA ALA A 42 6.97 11.35 -17.35
C ALA A 42 7.22 12.84 -17.64
N GLU A 43 6.72 13.74 -16.79
CA GLU A 43 6.93 15.19 -16.91
C GLU A 43 8.43 15.56 -16.83
N VAL A 44 9.19 14.94 -15.92
CA VAL A 44 10.65 15.13 -15.83
C VAL A 44 11.36 14.68 -17.11
N MET A 45 10.93 13.57 -17.70
CA MET A 45 11.47 13.08 -18.97
C MET A 45 11.13 14.00 -20.15
N GLU A 46 9.94 14.60 -20.17
CA GLU A 46 9.54 15.60 -21.17
C GLU A 46 10.43 16.85 -21.13
N LEU A 47 10.94 17.21 -19.95
CA LEU A 47 11.94 18.28 -19.78
C LEU A 47 13.35 17.89 -20.27
N GLY A 48 13.53 16.69 -20.84
CA GLY A 48 14.81 16.19 -21.34
C GLY A 48 15.77 15.68 -20.25
N LEU A 49 15.28 15.54 -19.00
CA LEU A 49 16.08 15.06 -17.88
C LEU A 49 16.08 13.53 -17.83
N LYS A 50 17.25 12.94 -17.56
CA LYS A 50 17.40 11.49 -17.40
C LYS A 50 17.02 11.08 -15.98
N ALA A 51 15.78 10.64 -15.77
CA ALA A 51 15.38 9.96 -14.55
C ALA A 51 15.75 8.47 -14.62
N ASN A 52 16.57 7.96 -13.70
CA ASN A 52 16.78 6.53 -13.55
C ASN A 52 15.56 5.94 -12.82
N LYS A 53 14.71 5.23 -13.58
CA LYS A 53 13.31 4.94 -13.21
C LYS A 53 13.15 4.14 -11.93
N LEU A 54 14.04 3.19 -11.62
CA LEU A 54 13.78 2.20 -10.57
C LEU A 54 14.12 2.70 -9.16
N ASP A 55 15.29 3.30 -8.96
CA ASP A 55 15.69 3.78 -7.62
C ASP A 55 14.97 5.07 -7.23
N LEU A 56 14.68 5.95 -8.19
CA LEU A 56 14.05 7.24 -7.91
C LEU A 56 12.55 7.08 -7.64
N ALA A 57 11.86 6.18 -8.34
CA ALA A 57 10.43 5.93 -8.12
C ALA A 57 10.16 5.49 -6.67
N PHE A 58 10.89 4.48 -6.18
CA PHE A 58 10.69 3.99 -4.82
C PHE A 58 10.94 5.06 -3.75
N VAL A 59 11.94 5.93 -3.98
CA VAL A 59 12.23 7.06 -3.07
C VAL A 59 11.09 8.08 -3.09
N LEU A 60 10.56 8.42 -4.27
CA LEU A 60 9.43 9.34 -4.42
C LEU A 60 8.16 8.78 -3.79
N GLU A 61 7.84 7.52 -4.04
CA GLU A 61 6.68 6.84 -3.45
C GLU A 61 6.79 6.84 -1.92
N THR A 62 7.97 6.51 -1.38
CA THR A 62 8.22 6.56 0.07
C THR A 62 8.03 7.97 0.63
N ALA A 63 8.47 9.00 -0.10
CA ALA A 63 8.31 10.39 0.34
C ALA A 63 6.85 10.85 0.34
N LEU A 64 6.09 10.50 -0.70
CA LEU A 64 4.65 10.77 -0.77
C LEU A 64 3.89 10.02 0.32
N TYR A 65 4.19 8.75 0.51
CA TYR A 65 3.64 7.94 1.59
C TYR A 65 3.92 8.57 2.96
N GLN A 66 5.17 8.95 3.22
CA GLN A 66 5.57 9.62 4.47
C GLN A 66 4.81 10.94 4.70
N TYR A 67 4.63 11.75 3.65
CA TYR A 67 3.84 12.97 3.71
C TYR A 67 2.38 12.69 4.10
N VAL A 68 1.77 11.69 3.47
CA VAL A 68 0.38 11.30 3.75
C VAL A 68 0.25 10.77 5.18
N VAL A 69 1.16 9.90 5.66
CA VAL A 69 1.19 9.42 7.04
C VAL A 69 1.29 10.57 8.04
N ASN A 70 2.23 11.49 7.83
CA ASN A 70 2.44 12.63 8.73
C ASN A 70 1.25 13.60 8.75
N SER A 71 0.56 13.73 7.62
CA SER A 71 -0.63 14.57 7.52
C SER A 71 -1.87 13.93 8.16
N ASN A 72 -1.80 12.64 8.54
CA ASN A 72 -2.93 11.84 9.00
C ASN A 72 -2.52 10.96 10.19
N SER A 73 -1.89 11.54 11.21
CA SER A 73 -1.31 10.80 12.36
C SER A 73 -2.31 9.91 13.11
N GLU A 74 -3.58 10.32 13.13
CA GLU A 74 -4.65 9.60 13.84
C GLU A 74 -5.31 8.49 13.01
N ALA A 75 -4.96 8.35 11.73
CA ALA A 75 -5.59 7.38 10.86
C ALA A 75 -5.07 5.96 11.14
N THR A 76 -5.98 5.08 11.56
CA THR A 76 -5.68 3.66 11.83
C THR A 76 -5.34 2.85 10.58
N LEU A 77 -5.63 3.39 9.39
CA LEU A 77 -5.36 2.78 8.09
C LEU A 77 -3.89 2.32 7.97
N PHE A 78 -2.95 3.19 8.32
CA PHE A 78 -1.53 2.94 8.12
C PHE A 78 -1.03 1.80 9.00
N ALA A 79 -1.31 1.86 10.30
CA ALA A 79 -0.95 0.81 11.24
C ALA A 79 -1.55 -0.55 10.86
N SER A 80 -2.81 -0.57 10.42
CA SER A 80 -3.48 -1.78 9.97
C SER A 80 -2.85 -2.37 8.70
N ALA A 81 -2.61 -1.54 7.68
CA ALA A 81 -2.03 -1.99 6.41
C ALA A 81 -0.55 -2.40 6.56
N GLU A 82 0.24 -1.63 7.29
CA GLU A 82 1.64 -1.98 7.57
C GLU A 82 1.75 -3.29 8.36
N GLY A 83 0.94 -3.48 9.40
CA GLY A 83 0.95 -4.71 10.19
C GLY A 83 0.51 -5.94 9.37
N PHE A 84 -0.46 -5.77 8.47
CA PHE A 84 -0.83 -6.84 7.54
C PHE A 84 0.35 -7.21 6.63
N GLY A 85 0.97 -6.22 5.98
CA GLY A 85 2.09 -6.46 5.08
C GLY A 85 3.33 -7.04 5.75
N GLU A 86 3.61 -6.67 7.00
CA GLU A 86 4.66 -7.29 7.81
C GLU A 86 4.40 -8.79 8.02
N ALA A 87 3.15 -9.16 8.31
CA ALA A 87 2.76 -10.55 8.54
C ALA A 87 2.88 -11.43 7.28
N MET A 88 2.95 -10.83 6.09
CA MET A 88 3.04 -11.54 4.81
C MET A 88 4.44 -12.08 4.50
N ASP A 89 5.50 -11.67 5.20
CA ASP A 89 6.84 -12.28 5.09
C ASP A 89 7.01 -13.54 5.95
N GLY A 90 6.01 -13.88 6.77
CA GLY A 90 6.07 -15.01 7.69
C GLY A 90 5.62 -16.35 7.08
N PRO A 91 5.94 -17.48 7.73
CA PRO A 91 5.51 -18.83 7.28
C PRO A 91 3.98 -19.03 7.30
N ASN A 92 3.23 -18.07 7.86
CA ASN A 92 1.78 -18.11 7.99
C ASN A 92 1.05 -17.35 6.88
N ARG A 93 1.75 -16.82 5.86
CA ARG A 93 1.17 -16.01 4.77
C ARG A 93 -0.13 -16.61 4.20
N ASP A 94 -0.09 -17.87 3.77
CA ASP A 94 -1.24 -18.52 3.13
C ASP A 94 -2.44 -18.67 4.08
N ARG A 95 -2.16 -18.93 5.36
CA ARG A 95 -3.19 -18.98 6.41
C ARG A 95 -3.82 -17.62 6.63
N ILE A 96 -3.03 -16.55 6.65
CA ILE A 96 -3.51 -15.18 6.83
C ILE A 96 -4.40 -14.79 5.64
N LEU A 97 -3.96 -15.05 4.41
CA LEU A 97 -4.75 -14.80 3.20
C LEU A 97 -6.11 -15.51 3.24
N ALA A 98 -6.11 -16.82 3.52
CA ALA A 98 -7.33 -17.61 3.58
C ALA A 98 -8.28 -17.15 4.70
N MET A 99 -7.75 -16.76 5.85
CA MET A 99 -8.57 -16.20 6.95
C MET A 99 -9.17 -14.85 6.57
N THR A 100 -8.39 -13.97 5.95
CA THR A 100 -8.85 -12.64 5.53
C THR A 100 -9.94 -12.72 4.46
N GLU A 101 -9.77 -13.59 3.46
CA GLU A 101 -10.78 -13.83 2.43
C GLU A 101 -12.08 -14.37 3.03
N ARG A 102 -11.98 -15.39 3.90
CA ARG A 102 -13.16 -15.95 4.58
C ARG A 102 -13.90 -14.91 5.44
N ASN A 103 -13.17 -14.04 6.14
CA ASN A 103 -13.77 -12.97 6.94
C ASN A 103 -14.55 -11.99 6.05
N GLN A 104 -14.02 -11.65 4.88
CA GLN A 104 -14.69 -10.79 3.92
C GLN A 104 -16.00 -11.43 3.41
N GLU A 105 -15.98 -12.70 3.03
CA GLU A 105 -17.19 -13.42 2.60
C GLU A 105 -18.28 -13.42 3.68
N VAL A 106 -17.90 -13.56 4.95
CA VAL A 106 -18.84 -13.53 6.08
C VAL A 106 -19.44 -12.13 6.23
N LEU A 107 -18.62 -11.08 6.16
CA LEU A 107 -19.09 -9.70 6.25
C LEU A 107 -20.05 -9.33 5.11
N GLU A 108 -19.77 -9.79 3.90
CA GLU A 108 -20.65 -9.58 2.74
C GLU A 108 -22.00 -10.29 2.93
N LYS A 109 -22.00 -11.54 3.38
CA LYS A 109 -23.25 -12.28 3.70
C LYS A 109 -24.09 -11.53 4.73
N ILE A 110 -23.47 -11.04 5.80
CA ILE A 110 -24.17 -10.25 6.83
C ILE A 110 -24.80 -8.98 6.22
N ARG A 111 -24.07 -8.26 5.36
CA ARG A 111 -24.56 -7.04 4.70
C ARG A 111 -25.73 -7.30 3.75
N THR A 112 -25.77 -8.47 3.11
CA THR A 112 -26.86 -8.83 2.19
C THR A 112 -28.10 -9.39 2.87
N MET A 113 -28.01 -9.73 4.17
CA MET A 113 -29.11 -10.27 4.97
C MET A 113 -29.86 -9.21 5.78
N GLY A 114 -29.30 -8.00 5.92
CA GLY A 114 -29.93 -6.84 6.56
C GLY A 114 -30.52 -5.88 5.54
#